data_AF-A0AAU7QEX4-F1
#
_entry.id   AF-A0AAU7QEX4-F1
#
_cell.length_a   1.000
_cell.length_b   1.000
_cell.length_c   1.000
_cell.angle_alpha   90.00
_cell.angle_beta   90.00
_cell.angle_gamma   90.00
#
_symmetry.space_group_name_H-M   'P 1'
#
loop_
_entity.id
_entity.type
_entity.pdbx_description
1 polymer ?
#
loop_
_entity_poly.entity_id
_entity_poly.type
_entity_poly.pdbx_seq_one_letter_code
_entity_poly.pdbx_strand_id
1 'polypeptide(L)'
;MKAKIPPPSVERFLKDPSAMAKLNRSQKIDNIAIDRYSAIFLPGGHGTMWDLPKSQKLSELLSKAWAEGKVLAAVCHGPAGLVNVKDVDGRPLVSGRRVSAFTNSEEEAAGLTKTVPFLLETRLRELGARYERGGDFQPFAVRDGRLVTGQNPASSEAVAEQVLQTLREKKVTHKMP
;
A
#
# COMPACT_ATOMS: atom_id res chain seq x y z
N MET A 1 -24.61 18.33 7.41
CA MET A 1 -23.41 17.51 7.68
C MET A 1 -22.35 18.41 8.31
N LYS A 2 -21.89 18.12 9.54
CA LYS A 2 -20.78 18.89 10.14
C LYS A 2 -19.51 18.57 9.34
N ALA A 3 -18.80 19.59 8.86
CA ALA A 3 -17.49 19.38 8.25
C ALA A 3 -16.61 18.64 9.28
N LYS A 4 -16.19 17.42 8.96
CA LYS A 4 -15.26 16.67 9.82
C LYS A 4 -13.98 17.50 9.91
N ILE A 5 -13.60 17.86 11.13
CA ILE A 5 -12.29 18.45 11.40
C ILE A 5 -11.25 17.43 10.91
N PRO A 6 -10.33 17.81 10.00
CA PRO A 6 -9.31 16.90 9.52
C PRO A 6 -8.45 16.42 10.69
N PRO A 7 -7.97 15.16 10.70
CA PRO A 7 -7.04 14.70 11.72
C PRO A 7 -5.82 15.63 11.82
N PRO A 8 -5.20 15.80 13.01
CA PRO A 8 -4.04 16.68 13.18
C PRO A 8 -2.90 16.41 12.18
N SER A 9 -2.71 15.15 11.79
CA SER A 9 -1.73 14.75 10.77
C SER A 9 -2.04 15.34 9.38
N VAL A 10 -3.32 15.40 9.00
CA VAL A 10 -3.78 15.99 7.75
C VAL A 10 -3.65 17.51 7.80
N GLU A 11 -4.06 18.14 8.91
CA GLU A 11 -3.89 19.59 9.09
C GLU A 11 -2.42 20.00 9.00
N ARG A 12 -1.52 19.27 9.68
CA ARG A 12 -0.08 19.48 9.59
C ARG A 12 0.43 19.34 8.15
N PHE A 13 -0.02 18.31 7.43
CA PHE A 13 0.37 18.08 6.03
C PHE A 13 -0.06 19.24 5.12
N LEU A 14 -1.31 19.69 5.24
CA LEU A 14 -1.85 20.80 4.44
C LEU A 14 -1.14 22.13 4.72
N LYS A 15 -0.59 22.30 5.93
CA LYS A 15 0.20 23.46 6.34
C LYS A 15 1.70 23.35 6.00
N ASP A 16 2.18 22.22 5.50
CA ASP A 16 3.58 22.02 5.11
C ASP A 16 3.78 22.43 3.62
N PRO A 17 4.45 23.57 3.34
CA PRO A 17 4.61 24.04 1.96
C PRO A 17 5.47 23.09 1.10
N SER A 18 6.43 22.38 1.70
CA SER A 18 7.32 21.45 0.99
C SER A 18 6.55 20.18 0.60
N ALA A 19 5.74 19.65 1.52
CA ALA A 19 4.88 18.51 1.23
C ALA A 19 3.82 18.85 0.18
N MET A 20 3.14 20.00 0.32
CA MET A 20 2.14 20.45 -0.65
C MET A 20 2.72 20.75 -2.02
N ALA A 21 3.95 21.30 -2.11
CA ALA A 21 4.62 21.49 -3.38
C ALA A 21 4.88 20.16 -4.11
N LYS A 22 5.27 19.10 -3.37
CA LYS A 22 5.44 17.75 -3.93
C LYS A 22 4.12 17.13 -4.36
N LEU A 23 3.04 17.34 -3.59
CA LEU A 23 1.71 16.84 -3.95
C LEU A 23 1.18 17.53 -5.22
N ASN A 24 1.28 18.86 -5.29
CA ASN A 24 0.79 19.66 -6.41
C ASN A 24 1.61 19.47 -7.70
N ARG A 25 2.84 18.95 -7.59
CA ARG A 25 3.75 18.69 -8.70
C ARG A 25 4.27 17.26 -8.64
N SER A 26 3.34 16.31 -8.46
CA SER A 26 3.68 14.89 -8.39
C SER A 26 4.36 14.43 -9.69
N GLN A 27 5.34 13.54 -9.54
CA GLN A 27 6.03 12.97 -10.69
C GLN A 27 5.19 11.86 -11.32
N LYS A 28 5.22 11.78 -12.65
CA LYS A 28 4.69 10.61 -13.36
C LYS A 28 5.50 9.38 -12.97
N ILE A 29 4.82 8.25 -12.84
CA ILE A 29 5.46 6.97 -12.48
C ILE A 29 6.59 6.58 -13.44
N ASP A 30 6.45 6.95 -14.72
CA ASP A 30 7.45 6.73 -15.78
C ASP A 30 8.81 7.39 -15.51
N ASN A 31 8.83 8.45 -14.71
CA ASN A 31 10.02 9.25 -14.45
C ASN A 31 10.66 8.91 -13.09
N ILE A 32 10.15 7.92 -12.37
CA ILE A 32 10.66 7.55 -11.04
C ILE A 32 11.89 6.65 -11.16
N ALA A 33 13.03 7.17 -10.72
CA ALA A 33 14.26 6.40 -10.53
C ALA A 33 14.22 5.66 -9.17
N ILE A 34 13.98 4.34 -9.22
CA ILE A 34 13.69 3.50 -8.04
C ILE A 34 14.89 3.29 -7.10
N ASP A 35 16.09 3.42 -7.63
CA ASP A 35 17.37 3.34 -6.92
C ASP A 35 17.45 4.39 -5.79
N ARG A 36 16.83 5.55 -5.99
CA ARG A 36 16.75 6.66 -5.02
C ARG A 36 15.86 6.38 -3.82
N TYR A 37 15.09 5.30 -3.83
CA TYR A 37 14.11 4.99 -2.78
C TYR A 37 14.48 3.71 -2.05
N SER A 38 14.25 3.68 -0.74
CA SER A 38 14.39 2.47 0.08
C SER A 38 13.06 1.72 0.25
N ALA A 39 11.95 2.43 0.07
CA ALA A 39 10.59 1.91 0.20
C ALA A 39 9.65 2.60 -0.79
N ILE A 40 8.61 1.89 -1.22
CA ILE A 40 7.48 2.43 -1.97
C ILE A 40 6.22 2.23 -1.13
N PHE A 41 5.44 3.30 -0.99
CA PHE A 41 4.20 3.30 -0.21
C PHE A 41 3.02 3.65 -1.12
N LEU A 42 2.02 2.77 -1.19
CA LEU A 42 0.79 2.94 -1.94
C LEU A 42 -0.33 3.35 -0.97
N PRO A 43 -0.72 4.65 -0.90
CA PRO A 43 -1.88 5.04 -0.14
C PRO A 43 -3.16 4.45 -0.76
N GLY A 44 -4.23 4.39 0.02
CA GLY A 44 -5.52 3.92 -0.46
C GLY A 44 -6.45 5.03 -0.94
N GLY A 45 -7.75 4.81 -0.76
CA GLY A 45 -8.83 5.61 -1.34
C GLY A 45 -9.37 4.92 -2.58
N HIS A 46 -10.70 4.90 -2.75
CA HIS A 46 -11.37 4.10 -3.77
C HIS A 46 -10.85 4.30 -5.20
N GLY A 47 -10.40 5.51 -5.54
CA GLY A 47 -9.85 5.82 -6.87
C GLY A 47 -8.75 4.85 -7.32
N THR A 48 -7.96 4.30 -6.38
CA THR A 48 -6.89 3.35 -6.70
C THR A 48 -7.38 2.08 -7.39
N MET A 49 -8.66 1.72 -7.24
CA MET A 49 -9.23 0.53 -7.85
C MET A 49 -9.36 0.64 -9.37
N TRP A 50 -9.38 1.86 -9.93
CA TRP A 50 -9.56 2.09 -11.35
C TRP A 50 -8.25 2.19 -12.13
N ASP A 51 -7.21 2.76 -11.54
CA ASP A 51 -5.95 3.07 -12.20
C ASP A 51 -4.81 2.12 -11.81
N LEU A 52 -4.58 1.86 -10.52
CA LEU A 52 -3.41 1.11 -10.07
C LEU A 52 -3.37 -0.34 -10.60
N PRO A 53 -4.45 -1.14 -10.54
CA PRO A 53 -4.46 -2.49 -11.11
C PRO A 53 -4.20 -2.51 -12.62
N LYS A 54 -4.56 -1.44 -13.34
CA LYS A 54 -4.44 -1.39 -14.81
C LYS A 54 -3.09 -0.83 -15.27
N SER A 55 -2.31 -0.23 -14.37
CA SER A 55 -1.05 0.39 -14.72
C SER A 55 0.08 -0.64 -14.82
N GLN A 56 0.42 -1.02 -16.05
CA GLN A 56 1.58 -1.87 -16.34
C GLN A 56 2.88 -1.24 -15.85
N LYS A 57 3.02 0.09 -15.97
CA LYS A 57 4.21 0.81 -15.51
C LYS A 57 4.39 0.73 -14.00
N LEU A 58 3.29 0.84 -13.26
CA LEU A 58 3.32 0.66 -11.81
C LEU A 58 3.73 -0.78 -11.45
N SER A 59 3.13 -1.79 -12.08
CA SER A 59 3.45 -3.19 -11.76
C SER A 59 4.89 -3.56 -12.10
N GLU A 60 5.43 -3.08 -13.22
CA GLU A 60 6.84 -3.23 -13.59
C GLU A 60 7.77 -2.57 -12.56
N LEU A 61 7.49 -1.32 -12.18
CA LEU A 61 8.27 -0.59 -11.18
C LEU A 61 8.28 -1.30 -9.83
N LEU A 62 7.12 -1.77 -9.37
CA LEU A 62 7.00 -2.48 -8.09
C LEU A 62 7.68 -3.85 -8.14
N SER A 63 7.61 -4.56 -9.27
CA SER A 63 8.30 -5.85 -9.45
C SER A 63 9.83 -5.66 -9.43
N LYS A 64 10.33 -4.62 -10.12
CA LYS A 64 11.74 -4.22 -10.07
C LYS A 64 12.17 -3.85 -8.65
N ALA A 65 11.39 -3.03 -7.96
CA ALA A 65 11.68 -2.67 -6.58
C ALA A 65 11.72 -3.89 -5.64
N TRP A 66 10.81 -4.85 -5.84
CA TRP A 66 10.81 -6.07 -5.06
C TRP A 66 12.09 -6.90 -5.26
N ALA A 67 12.53 -7.04 -6.52
CA ALA A 67 13.75 -7.72 -6.91
C ALA A 67 15.01 -7.03 -6.34
N GLU A 68 15.05 -5.70 -6.32
CA GLU A 68 16.11 -4.91 -5.69
C GLU A 68 16.06 -4.91 -4.15
N GLY A 69 15.18 -5.72 -3.55
CA GLY A 69 15.11 -5.85 -2.11
C GLY A 69 14.48 -4.66 -1.38
N LYS A 70 13.77 -3.76 -2.09
CA LYS A 70 13.09 -2.60 -1.48
C LYS A 70 11.92 -3.05 -0.60
N VAL A 71 11.46 -2.16 0.27
CA VAL A 71 10.22 -2.36 1.05
C VAL A 71 9.03 -1.93 0.22
N LEU A 72 8.00 -2.78 0.11
CA LEU A 72 6.73 -2.41 -0.50
C LEU A 72 5.68 -2.29 0.61
N ALA A 73 4.98 -1.17 0.62
CA ALA A 73 3.96 -0.87 1.61
C ALA A 73 2.66 -0.42 0.94
N ALA A 74 1.52 -0.82 1.49
CA ALA A 74 0.22 -0.37 0.99
C ALA A 74 -0.85 -0.37 2.09
N VAL A 75 -1.88 0.48 1.98
CA VAL A 75 -2.95 0.54 3.00
C VAL A 75 -4.32 0.77 2.36
N CYS A 76 -5.40 0.25 2.97
CA CYS A 76 -6.77 0.42 2.50
C CYS A 76 -6.94 -0.18 1.09
N HIS A 77 -7.30 0.60 0.07
CA HIS A 77 -7.33 0.16 -1.34
C HIS A 77 -5.98 0.25 -2.05
N GLY A 78 -4.92 0.73 -1.40
CA GLY A 78 -3.56 0.78 -1.95
C GLY A 78 -3.05 -0.57 -2.48
N PRO A 79 -3.34 -1.73 -1.82
CA PRO A 79 -3.00 -3.06 -2.32
C PRO A 79 -3.59 -3.40 -3.70
N ALA A 80 -4.54 -2.62 -4.24
CA ALA A 80 -4.98 -2.73 -5.63
C ALA A 80 -3.80 -2.59 -6.61
N GLY A 81 -2.79 -1.77 -6.28
CA GLY A 81 -1.56 -1.67 -7.08
C GLY A 81 -0.67 -2.90 -7.05
N LEU A 82 -0.93 -3.87 -6.16
CA LEU A 82 -0.18 -5.12 -6.06
C LEU A 82 -0.75 -6.26 -6.92
N VAL A 83 -1.96 -6.09 -7.48
CA VAL A 83 -2.71 -7.14 -8.19
C VAL A 83 -1.93 -7.75 -9.36
N ASN A 84 -1.14 -6.94 -10.06
CA ASN A 84 -0.35 -7.36 -11.21
C ASN A 84 1.17 -7.39 -10.95
N VAL A 85 1.60 -7.19 -9.70
CA VAL A 85 3.02 -7.23 -9.34
C VAL A 85 3.48 -8.68 -9.27
N LYS A 86 4.67 -8.94 -9.80
CA LYS A 86 5.29 -10.27 -9.80
C LYS A 86 6.51 -10.30 -8.88
N ASP A 87 6.74 -11.44 -8.27
CA ASP A 87 8.01 -11.70 -7.60
C ASP A 87 9.09 -12.17 -8.59
N VAL A 88 10.28 -12.46 -8.07
CA VAL A 88 11.45 -12.84 -8.88
C VAL A 88 11.27 -14.15 -9.66
N ASP A 89 10.31 -14.99 -9.25
CA ASP A 89 9.95 -16.24 -9.93
C ASP A 89 8.82 -16.05 -10.95
N GLY A 90 8.37 -14.81 -11.18
CA GLY A 90 7.25 -14.51 -12.08
C GLY A 90 5.86 -14.83 -11.51
N ARG A 91 5.76 -15.23 -10.23
CA ARG A 91 4.48 -15.50 -9.55
C ARG A 91 3.86 -14.20 -9.04
N PRO A 92 2.53 -14.12 -8.84
CA PRO A 92 1.94 -12.96 -8.18
C PRO A 92 2.65 -12.68 -6.86
N LEU A 93 3.09 -11.45 -6.63
CA LEU A 93 3.89 -11.09 -5.46
C LEU A 93 3.19 -11.49 -4.16
N VAL A 94 1.87 -11.33 -4.09
CA VAL A 94 1.08 -11.63 -2.89
C VAL A 94 0.89 -13.13 -2.64
N SER A 95 1.20 -14.00 -3.62
CA SER A 95 0.96 -15.43 -3.53
C SER A 95 1.76 -16.07 -2.38
N GLY A 96 1.06 -16.81 -1.51
CA GLY A 96 1.63 -17.45 -0.32
C GLY A 96 2.04 -16.50 0.81
N ARG A 97 1.99 -15.18 0.61
CA ARG A 97 2.40 -14.16 1.58
C ARG A 97 1.21 -13.65 2.38
N ARG A 98 1.48 -13.22 3.62
CA ARG A 98 0.49 -12.60 4.50
C ARG A 98 0.24 -11.17 4.03
N VAL A 99 -1.03 -10.82 3.82
CA VAL A 99 -1.44 -9.47 3.39
C VAL A 99 -2.72 -9.03 4.07
N SER A 100 -2.95 -7.73 4.12
CA SER A 100 -4.24 -7.12 4.47
C SER A 100 -4.58 -6.01 3.48
N ALA A 101 -5.85 -5.65 3.39
CA ALA A 101 -6.38 -4.56 2.55
C ALA A 101 -7.79 -4.21 3.04
N PHE A 102 -8.46 -3.25 2.42
CA PHE A 102 -9.86 -2.96 2.76
C PHE A 102 -10.72 -4.22 2.61
N THR A 103 -11.49 -4.54 3.65
CA THR A 103 -12.23 -5.81 3.70
C THR A 103 -13.47 -5.76 2.82
N ASN A 104 -13.97 -6.93 2.43
CA ASN A 104 -15.26 -7.00 1.72
C ASN A 104 -16.41 -6.44 2.58
N SER A 105 -16.36 -6.63 3.91
CA SER A 105 -17.38 -6.12 4.83
C SER A 105 -17.30 -4.61 5.02
N GLU A 106 -16.11 -4.02 5.04
CA GLU A 106 -15.93 -2.57 5.03
C GLU A 106 -16.40 -1.94 3.70
N GLU A 107 -16.19 -2.62 2.57
CA GLU A 107 -16.70 -2.20 1.26
C GLU A 107 -18.24 -2.24 1.20
N GLU A 108 -18.85 -3.29 1.76
CA GLU A 108 -20.30 -3.40 1.87
C GLU A 108 -20.88 -2.31 2.78
N ALA A 109 -20.25 -2.07 3.94
CA ALA A 109 -20.62 -0.98 4.83
C ALA A 109 -20.46 0.41 4.19
N ALA A 110 -19.51 0.56 3.24
CA ALA A 110 -19.37 1.77 2.44
C ALA A 110 -20.43 1.89 1.33
N GLY A 111 -21.17 0.83 1.02
CA GLY A 111 -22.19 0.79 -0.03
C GLY A 111 -21.63 0.79 -1.45
N LEU A 112 -20.36 0.41 -1.63
CA LEU A 112 -19.63 0.55 -2.88
C LEU A 112 -19.26 -0.77 -3.55
N THR A 113 -19.73 -1.91 -3.03
CA THR A 113 -19.46 -3.26 -3.57
C THR A 113 -19.88 -3.42 -5.02
N LYS A 114 -20.94 -2.73 -5.44
CA LYS A 114 -21.43 -2.72 -6.84
C LYS A 114 -20.79 -1.64 -7.71
N THR A 115 -19.96 -0.77 -7.13
CA THR A 115 -19.31 0.35 -7.82
C THR A 115 -17.85 0.05 -8.14
N VAL A 116 -17.12 -0.56 -7.20
CA VAL A 116 -15.74 -0.97 -7.43
C VAL A 116 -15.66 -2.04 -8.54
N PRO A 117 -14.60 -2.04 -9.38
CA PRO A 117 -14.49 -2.98 -10.49
C PRO A 117 -14.31 -4.44 -10.06
N PHE A 118 -13.87 -4.65 -8.82
CA PHE A 118 -13.78 -5.95 -8.14
C PHE A 118 -13.63 -5.72 -6.63
N LEU A 119 -13.91 -6.74 -5.84
CA LEU A 119 -13.67 -6.71 -4.39
C LEU A 119 -12.20 -7.02 -4.08
N LEU A 120 -11.51 -6.10 -3.40
CA LEU A 120 -10.06 -6.18 -3.23
C LEU A 120 -9.62 -7.37 -2.37
N GLU A 121 -10.27 -7.63 -1.24
CA GLU A 121 -9.98 -8.81 -0.40
C GLU A 121 -10.14 -10.10 -1.22
N THR A 122 -11.26 -10.26 -1.94
CA THR A 122 -11.50 -11.43 -2.80
C THR A 122 -10.39 -11.60 -3.83
N ARG A 123 -10.04 -10.51 -4.54
CA ARG A 123 -9.02 -10.56 -5.59
C ARG A 123 -7.65 -10.95 -5.06
N LEU A 124 -7.25 -10.46 -3.88
CA LEU A 124 -5.98 -10.84 -3.28
C LEU A 124 -5.95 -12.32 -2.88
N ARG A 125 -7.07 -12.85 -2.36
CA ARG A 125 -7.20 -14.29 -2.05
C ARG A 125 -7.10 -15.16 -3.31
N GLU A 126 -7.73 -14.77 -4.41
CA GLU A 126 -7.63 -15.47 -5.71
C GLU A 126 -6.19 -15.55 -6.24
N LEU A 127 -5.37 -14.53 -5.96
CA LEU A 127 -3.93 -14.52 -6.29
C LEU A 127 -3.09 -15.40 -5.36
N GLY A 128 -3.73 -16.11 -4.42
CA GLY A 128 -3.10 -17.02 -3.47
C GLY A 128 -2.58 -16.34 -2.21
N ALA A 129 -3.00 -15.11 -1.90
CA ALA A 129 -2.55 -14.43 -0.70
C ALA A 129 -3.16 -15.04 0.57
N ARG A 130 -2.36 -15.11 1.64
CA ARG A 130 -2.83 -15.43 2.99
C ARG A 130 -3.41 -14.15 3.60
N TYR A 131 -4.64 -13.84 3.20
CA TYR A 131 -5.28 -12.59 3.62
C TYR A 131 -5.69 -12.63 5.10
N GLU A 132 -5.29 -11.62 5.85
CA GLU A 132 -5.58 -11.41 7.26
C GLU A 132 -6.31 -10.07 7.47
N ARG A 133 -7.19 -10.04 8.46
CA ARG A 133 -7.97 -8.85 8.84
C ARG A 133 -8.22 -8.81 10.33
N GLY A 134 -8.37 -7.59 10.86
CA GLY A 134 -8.92 -7.31 12.18
C GLY A 134 -10.43 -7.03 12.09
N GLY A 135 -10.98 -6.39 13.12
CA GLY A 135 -12.34 -5.87 13.07
C GLY A 135 -12.49 -4.76 12.04
N ASP A 136 -13.70 -4.61 11.48
CA ASP A 136 -13.98 -3.55 10.52
C ASP A 136 -13.70 -2.15 11.12
N PHE A 137 -13.05 -1.30 10.32
CA PHE A 137 -12.62 0.06 10.65
C PHE A 137 -11.63 0.16 11.82
N GLN A 138 -11.12 -0.96 12.34
CA GLN A 138 -10.07 -0.98 13.36
C GLN A 138 -8.67 -0.99 12.72
N PRO A 139 -7.65 -0.43 13.40
CA PRO A 139 -6.28 -0.52 12.92
C PRO A 139 -5.82 -1.98 12.87
N PHE A 140 -5.38 -2.41 11.70
CA PHE A 140 -4.79 -3.72 11.46
C PHE A 140 -3.73 -3.64 10.35
N ALA A 141 -2.51 -4.05 10.67
CA ALA A 141 -1.36 -4.03 9.76
C ALA A 141 -0.60 -5.36 9.83
N VAL A 142 -0.19 -5.84 8.66
CA VAL A 142 0.51 -7.11 8.47
C VAL A 142 1.86 -6.84 7.82
N ARG A 143 2.91 -7.41 8.39
CA ARG A 143 4.26 -7.42 7.81
C ARG A 143 4.66 -8.86 7.49
N ASP A 144 4.99 -9.10 6.23
CA ASP A 144 5.61 -10.33 5.72
C ASP A 144 6.97 -9.98 5.10
N GLY A 145 8.03 -10.09 5.92
CA GLY A 145 9.38 -9.69 5.53
C GLY A 145 9.48 -8.21 5.15
N ARG A 146 9.53 -7.95 3.83
CA ARG A 146 9.66 -6.62 3.21
C ARG A 146 8.35 -6.10 2.60
N LEU A 147 7.26 -6.86 2.71
CA LEU A 147 5.92 -6.45 2.31
C LEU A 147 5.14 -6.04 3.57
N VAL A 148 4.64 -4.82 3.60
CA VAL A 148 3.84 -4.28 4.70
C VAL A 148 2.48 -3.86 4.15
N THR A 149 1.39 -4.32 4.73
CA THR A 149 0.04 -3.98 4.24
C THR A 149 -0.91 -3.67 5.38
N GLY A 150 -1.83 -2.73 5.19
CA GLY A 150 -2.80 -2.32 6.21
C GLY A 150 -4.23 -2.35 5.70
N GLN A 151 -5.15 -2.72 6.59
CA GLN A 151 -6.56 -2.93 6.28
C GLN A 151 -7.28 -1.66 5.82
N ASN A 152 -7.21 -0.56 6.57
CA ASN A 152 -8.07 0.61 6.33
C ASN A 152 -7.33 1.91 6.72
N PRO A 153 -7.95 3.10 6.61
CA PRO A 153 -7.28 4.35 6.95
C PRO A 153 -6.74 4.42 8.39
N ALA A 154 -7.40 3.75 9.36
CA ALA A 154 -6.94 3.68 10.74
C ALA A 154 -5.64 2.89 10.89
N SER A 155 -5.32 2.00 9.94
CA SER A 155 -4.05 1.27 9.91
C SER A 155 -2.84 2.09 9.45
N SER A 156 -3.02 3.32 8.96
CA SER A 156 -1.95 4.09 8.30
C SER A 156 -0.72 4.31 9.19
N GLU A 157 -0.92 4.59 10.47
CA GLU A 157 0.17 4.78 11.44
C GLU A 157 0.93 3.48 11.68
N ALA A 158 0.22 2.38 11.98
CA ALA A 158 0.82 1.07 12.20
C ALA A 158 1.62 0.58 10.97
N VAL A 159 1.13 0.82 9.74
CA VAL A 159 1.87 0.50 8.52
C VAL A 159 3.16 1.34 8.44
N ALA A 160 3.09 2.64 8.71
CA ALA A 160 4.27 3.51 8.68
C ALA A 160 5.34 3.07 9.70
N GLU A 161 4.93 2.71 10.93
CA GLU A 161 5.83 2.17 11.95
C GLU A 161 6.53 0.88 11.49
N GLN A 162 5.77 -0.07 10.94
CA GLN A 162 6.32 -1.33 10.43
C GLN A 162 7.29 -1.10 9.26
N VAL A 163 7.02 -0.13 8.37
CA VAL A 163 7.95 0.26 7.30
C VAL A 163 9.25 0.81 7.89
N LEU A 164 9.16 1.75 8.84
CA LEU A 164 10.34 2.34 9.47
C LEU A 164 11.17 1.29 10.20
N GLN A 165 10.52 0.38 10.92
CA GLN A 165 11.18 -0.75 11.57
C GLN A 165 11.91 -1.64 10.55
N THR A 166 11.23 -2.04 9.48
CA THR A 166 11.81 -2.87 8.40
C THR A 166 13.05 -2.22 7.79
N LEU A 167 12.99 -0.90 7.54
CA LEU A 167 14.12 -0.15 7.00
C LEU A 167 15.31 -0.06 7.98
N ARG A 168 15.05 0.06 9.29
CA ARG A 168 16.09 0.04 10.32
C ARG A 168 16.79 -1.31 10.37
N GLU A 169 16.03 -2.40 10.41
CA GLU A 169 16.58 -3.77 10.41
C GLU A 169 17.44 -4.05 9.16
N LYS A 170 16.98 -3.63 7.98
CA LYS A 170 17.77 -3.75 6.74
C LYS A 170 19.08 -2.95 6.75
N LYS A 171 19.11 -1.80 7.41
CA LYS A 171 20.36 -1.00 7.55
C LYS A 171 21.36 -1.68 8.48
N VAL A 172 20.88 -2.39 9.50
CA VAL A 172 21.75 -3.14 10.42
C VAL A 172 22.36 -4.34 9.69
N THR A 173 21.57 -5.11 8.93
CA THR A 173 22.09 -6.27 8.20
C THR A 173 23.09 -5.92 7.09
N HIS A 174 23.00 -4.73 6.49
CA HIS A 174 23.99 -4.23 5.52
C HIS A 174 25.29 -3.68 6.15
N LYS A 175 25.34 -3.52 7.48
CA LYS A 175 26.50 -2.98 8.21
C LYS A 175 27.30 -4.04 8.97
N MET A 176 26.85 -5.30 8.99
CA MET A 176 27.62 -6.39 9.59
C MET A 176 28.58 -6.97 8.56
N PRO A 177 29.91 -6.93 8.80
CA PRO A 177 30.92 -7.55 7.94
C PRO A 177 30.89 -9.08 8.00
#